data_AF-A0A6F8TTY2-F1
#
_entry.id   AF-A0A6F8TTY2-F1
#
_cell.length_a   1.000
_cell.length_b   1.000
_cell.length_c   1.000
_cell.angle_alpha   90.00
_cell.angle_beta   90.00
_cell.angle_gamma   90.00
#
_symmetry.space_group_name_H-M   'P 1'
#
loop_
_entity.id
_entity.type
_entity.pdbx_description
1 polymer ?
#
loop_
_entity_poly.entity_id
_entity_poly.type
_entity_poly.pdbx_seq_one_letter_code
_entity_poly.pdbx_strand_id
1 'polypeptide(L)' 'MRLTFGDILINHYAGDKNPLKVGVFIKLKKRTVYMTDMKGRFWEQYSEALDNGNLEKVGNVLDKSKKKLSEYLKNK' A
#
# COMPACT_ATOMS: atom_id res chain seq x y z
N MET A 1 -12.76 4.77 -2.27
CA MET A 1 -12.02 3.88 -3.22
C MET A 1 -12.26 2.41 -2.86
N ARG A 2 -12.43 1.48 -3.82
CA ARG A 2 -12.57 0.03 -3.53
C ARG A 2 -11.24 -0.70 -3.69
N LEU A 3 -10.78 -1.38 -2.63
CA LEU A 3 -9.55 -2.16 -2.62
C LEU A 3 -9.80 -3.63 -2.95
N THR A 4 -8.83 -4.24 -3.65
CA THR A 4 -8.80 -5.66 -4.02
C THR A 4 -7.45 -6.25 -3.64
N PHE A 5 -7.42 -7.51 -3.19
CA PHE A 5 -6.18 -8.20 -2.81
C PHE A 5 -5.10 -8.01 -3.88
N GLY A 6 -3.89 -7.68 -3.43
CA GLY A 6 -2.75 -7.41 -4.32
C GLY A 6 -2.64 -5.95 -4.78
N ASP A 7 -3.57 -5.06 -4.43
CA ASP A 7 -3.44 -3.63 -4.78
C ASP A 7 -2.17 -3.03 -4.17
N ILE A 8 -1.41 -2.29 -4.97
CA ILE A 8 -0.22 -1.57 -4.52
C ILE A 8 -0.67 -0.20 -4.04
N LEU A 9 -0.33 0.11 -2.79
CA LEU A 9 -0.68 1.35 -2.11
C LEU A 9 0.58 2.15 -1.78
N ILE A 10 0.56 3.45 -2.09
CA ILE A 10 1.53 4.42 -1.61
C ILE A 10 0.95 5.10 -0.38
N ASN A 11 1.71 5.10 0.71
CA ASN A 11 1.40 5.74 1.98
C ASN A 11 2.12 7.08 2.06
N HIS A 12 1.38 8.17 1.89
CA HIS A 12 1.89 9.54 1.96
C HIS A 12 2.10 10.03 3.41
N TYR A 13 1.55 9.32 4.42
CA TYR A 13 1.89 9.58 5.83
C TYR A 13 3.29 9.10 6.22
N ALA A 14 3.99 8.39 5.35
CA ALA A 14 5.28 7.82 5.67
C ALA A 14 6.37 8.90 5.77
N GLY A 15 6.68 9.29 7.00
CA GLY A 15 7.81 10.14 7.38
C GLY A 15 8.88 9.39 8.16
N ASP A 16 9.75 10.11 8.86
CA ASP A 16 10.92 9.54 9.56
C ASP A 16 10.55 8.47 10.60
N LYS A 17 9.38 8.62 11.22
CA LYS A 17 8.87 7.67 12.24
C LYS A 17 8.10 6.48 11.65
N ASN A 18 7.70 6.53 10.38
CA ASN A 18 7.06 5.43 9.68
C ASN A 18 7.61 5.35 8.25
N PRO A 19 8.74 4.63 8.03
CA PRO A 19 9.42 4.63 6.73
C PRO A 19 8.70 3.81 5.65
N LEU A 20 7.59 3.15 5.99
CA LEU A 20 6.89 2.20 5.11
C LEU A 20 5.98 2.94 4.12
N LYS A 21 6.61 3.49 3.07
CA LYS A 21 5.99 4.29 1.99
C LYS A 21 5.14 3.50 1.00
N VAL A 22 5.40 2.21 0.80
CA VAL A 22 4.72 1.41 -0.22
C VAL A 22 4.39 0.05 0.37
N GLY A 23 3.17 -0.42 0.16
CA GLY A 23 2.76 -1.77 0.56
C GLY A 23 1.69 -2.35 -0.35
N VAL A 24 1.58 -3.67 -0.31
CA VAL A 24 0.57 -4.45 -1.02
C VAL A 24 -0.58 -4.73 -0.07
N PHE A 25 -1.79 -4.39 -0.50
CA PHE A 25 -3.02 -4.64 0.22
C PHE A 25 -3.32 -6.14 0.30
N ILE A 26 -3.58 -6.60 1.51
CA ILE A 26 -3.99 -7.98 1.79
C ILE A 26 -5.49 -8.03 2.08
N LYS A 27 -5.94 -7.27 3.08
CA LYS A 27 -7.35 -7.27 3.49
C LYS A 27 -7.71 -6.00 4.25
N LEU A 28 -9.01 -5.68 4.21
CA LEU A 28 -9.59 -4.64 5.04
C LEU A 28 -10.03 -5.26 6.38
N LYS A 29 -9.67 -4.59 7.48
CA LYS A 29 -10.22 -4.83 8.82
C LYS A 29 -11.18 -3.69 9.17
N LYS A 30 -11.88 -3.79 10.30
CA LYS A 30 -12.92 -2.84 10.72
C LYS A 30 -12.51 -1.35 10.63
N ARG A 31 -11.25 -1.02 10.92
CA ARG A 31 -10.73 0.37 10.90
C ARG A 31 -9.37 0.53 10.20
N THR A 32 -8.80 -0.57 9.70
CA THR A 32 -7.42 -0.59 9.21
C THR A 32 -7.31 -1.40 7.93
N VAL A 33 -6.34 -1.02 7.13
CA VAL A 33 -5.89 -1.66 5.91
C VAL A 33 -4.66 -2.46 6.26
N TYR A 34 -4.71 -3.78 6.07
CA TYR A 34 -3.57 -4.65 6.35
C TYR A 34 -2.72 -4.82 5.10
N MET A 35 -1.42 -4.54 5.23
CA MET A 35 -0.48 -4.42 4.11
C MET A 35 0.83 -5.17 4.36
N THR A 36 1.55 -5.50 3.28
CA THR A 36 2.89 -6.08 3.32
C THR A 36 3.84 -5.41 2.33
N ASP A 37 5.14 -5.42 2.61
CA ASP A 37 6.18 -4.98 1.67
C ASP A 37 6.66 -6.11 0.76
N MET A 38 6.05 -7.31 0.87
CA MET A 38 6.43 -8.54 0.18
C MET A 38 7.83 -9.06 0.55
N LYS A 39 8.46 -8.52 1.60
CA LYS A 39 9.76 -8.95 2.14
C LYS A 39 9.65 -9.47 3.57
N GLY A 40 8.44 -9.86 3.99
CA GLY A 40 8.16 -10.40 5.31
C GLY A 40 7.75 -9.37 6.36
N ARG A 41 7.67 -8.07 6.03
CA ARG A 41 7.11 -7.06 6.94
C ARG A 41 5.64 -6.84 6.65
N PHE A 42 4.87 -6.68 7.72
CA PHE A 42 3.44 -6.44 7.69
C PHE A 42 3.10 -5.30 8.63
N TRP A 43 2.13 -4.48 8.26
CA TRP A 43 1.64 -3.39 9.10
C TRP A 43 0.19 -3.07 8.78
N GLU A 44 -0.38 -2.24 9.64
CA GLU A 44 -1.73 -1.71 9.49
C GLU A 44 -1.66 -0.21 9.30
N GLN A 45 -2.52 0.31 8.42
CA GLN A 45 -2.74 1.74 8.23
C GLN A 45 -4.23 2.03 8.43
N TYR A 46 -4.59 3.13 9.08
CA TYR A 46 -6.00 3.49 9.25
C TYR A 46 -6.70 3.66 7.91
N SER A 47 -7.91 3.12 7.78
CA SER A 47 -8.67 3.16 6.53
C SER A 47 -9.10 4.55 6.12
N GLU A 48 -9.20 5.50 7.05
CA GLU A 48 -9.44 6.92 6.78
C GLU A 48 -8.38 7.52 5.82
N ALA A 49 -7.16 6.95 5.82
CA ALA A 49 -6.13 7.37 4.88
C ALA A 49 -6.53 7.13 3.41
N LEU A 50 -7.45 6.20 3.13
CA LEU A 50 -8.01 6.00 1.78
C LEU A 50 -8.92 7.13 1.35
N ASP A 51 -9.66 7.72 2.29
CA ASP A 51 -10.66 8.74 2.01
C ASP A 51 -10.01 10.12 1.91
N ASN A 52 -8.97 10.39 2.70
CA ASN A 52 -8.23 11.64 2.67
C ASN A 52 -7.06 11.66 1.66
N GLY A 53 -6.91 10.60 0.85
CA GLY A 53 -5.91 10.50 -0.22
C GLY A 53 -4.48 10.16 0.23
N ASN A 54 -4.24 9.94 1.54
CA ASN A 54 -2.91 9.57 2.03
C ASN A 54 -2.55 8.10 1.81
N LEU A 55 -3.51 7.25 1.43
CA LEU A 55 -3.29 5.93 0.84
C LEU A 55 -3.78 5.93 -0.60
N GLU A 56 -2.84 5.93 -1.54
CA GLU A 56 -3.12 5.99 -2.96
C GLU A 56 -2.89 4.64 -3.63
N LYS A 57 -3.89 4.14 -4.37
CA LYS A 57 -3.74 2.93 -5.20
C LYS A 57 -3.07 3.27 -6.52
N VAL A 58 -1.90 2.67 -6.75
CA VAL A 58 -1.08 2.90 -7.96
C VAL A 58 -0.99 1.69 -8.89
N GLY A 59 -1.43 0.52 -8.42
CA GLY A 59 -1.37 -0.69 -9.23
C GLY A 59 -1.95 -1.91 -8.53
N ASN A 60 -1.68 -3.08 -9.10
CA ASN A 60 -1.98 -4.37 -8.50
C ASN A 60 -0.88 -5.35 -8.89
N VAL A 61 -0.36 -6.12 -7.93
CA VAL A 61 0.76 -7.06 -8.16
C VAL A 61 0.38 -8.26 -9.05
N LEU A 62 -0.92 -8.55 -9.19
CA LEU A 62 -1.43 -9.60 -10.07
C LEU A 62 -1.64 -9.11 -11.51
N ASP A 63 -1.62 -7.79 -11.73
CA ASP A 63 -1.81 -7.20 -13.05
C ASP A 63 -0.49 -7.22 -13.83
N LYS A 64 -0.40 -8.15 -14.78
CA LYS A 64 0.80 -8.34 -15.63
C LYS A 64 1.07 -7.17 -16.58
N SER A 65 0.10 -6.26 -16.75
CA SER A 65 0.24 -5.08 -17.62
C SER A 65 0.78 -3.85 -16.88
N LYS A 66 0.81 -3.87 -15.55
CA LYS A 66 1.19 -2.72 -14.72
C LYS A 66 2.59 -2.86 -14.14
N LYS A 67 3.18 -1.69 -13.82
CA LYS A 67 4.50 -1.55 -13.19
C LYS A 67 4.64 -2.50 -11.99
N LYS A 68 5.78 -3.18 -11.90
CA LYS A 68 6.07 -4.08 -10.78
C LYS A 68 6.27 -3.29 -9.49
N LEU A 69 5.96 -3.88 -8.33
CA LEU A 69 6.20 -3.28 -7.01
C LEU A 69 7.66 -2.77 -6.86
N SER A 70 8.63 -3.49 -7.43
CA SER A 70 10.04 -3.10 -7.41
C SER A 70 10.32 -1.77 -8.10
N GLU A 71 9.53 -1.36 -9.08
CA GLU A 71 9.68 -0.06 -9.76
C GLU A 71 9.23 1.09 -8.86
N TYR A 72 8.19 0.89 -8.05
CA TYR A 72 7.75 1.86 -7.03
C TYR A 72 8.74 1.99 -5.87
N LEU A 73 9.51 0.94 -5.59
CA LEU A 73 10.54 0.94 -4.55
C LEU A 73 11.86 1.58 -5.01
N LYS A 74 12.10 1.71 -6.32
CA LYS A 74 13.35 2.23 -6.91
C LYS A 74 13.37 3.75 -7.09
N ASN A 75 12.22 4.42 -7.12
CA ASN A 75 12.12 5.88 -7.28
C ASN A 75 12.27 6.62 -5.93
N LYS A 76 13.37 6.39 -5.23
CA LYS A 76 13.81 7.23 -4.10
C LYS A 76 15.09 7.96 -4.47
#